data_AF-A0A9D1QJV2-F1
#
_entry.id   AF-A0A9D1QJV2-F1
#
_cell.length_a   1.000
_cell.length_b   1.000
_cell.length_c   1.000
_cell.angle_alpha   90.00
_cell.angle_beta   90.00
_cell.angle_gamma   90.00
#
_symmetry.space_group_name_H-M   'P 1'
#
loop_
_entity.id
_entity.type
_entity.pdbx_description
1 polymer ?
#
loop_
_entity_poly.entity_id
_entity_poly.type
_entity_poly.pdbx_seq_one_letter_code
_entity_poly.pdbx_strand_id
1 'polypeptide(L)'
;MIYYALTTYHVLCCVLHRLSFLPKEEESVLVLSDIHRNSVAFLNRYRESGIFSRIVLLPESDVMATAKYLERKKMPTGFIYKKCCRDMGALLKNERLSLAGQDLALCPDHFPFGWYVRRHRYPYHCMEEGCGVLSDRAFALSNMQRNKTQAKLFTRLGCFGDNDCAIELLGDRDHQQPGYNDPRLTDFSVAKLLKALPAGTLQKVLAFFGVEETFSLAPHSVLLLTQHLANLGLMPLPDQHRFYTLFADLLLPKGPLMIKPHPDDIAGTYHAAFHTPVQVLPFAMPSELLPYCVKGTFSLAAAAYSTSVRTLSNVAQDTLCFDDRILKNWRYLPQYAAAARFLKAAGFPRAVTDGDEGVLSQVCRLQGASTTITRDENLLGADVVIFSDLNESRTPKQTAAFLRQHPVRCAIFLQETEQHAYFDGENRDIFPYVRPIPLQIGDEQKVITVVSKEDILMKTAENLNETIELPHTGLTIDLQGIARAERDKIRVLEGVLAATEKRLNDYISEDKARTAESGAQAK
;
A
#
# COMPACT_ATOMS: atom_id res chain seq x y z
N MET A 1 8.40 34.22 -13.35
CA MET A 1 7.69 33.37 -12.36
C MET A 1 8.65 32.53 -11.48
N ILE A 2 8.30 32.23 -10.23
CA ILE A 2 9.05 31.30 -9.35
C ILE A 2 8.18 30.07 -9.04
N TYR A 3 8.71 28.89 -9.30
CA TYR A 3 8.09 27.60 -9.02
C TYR A 3 8.72 26.97 -7.79
N TYR A 4 7.92 26.34 -6.93
CA TYR A 4 8.40 25.56 -5.80
C TYR A 4 7.89 24.12 -5.88
N ALA A 5 8.84 23.17 -5.87
CA ALA A 5 8.58 21.75 -5.97
C ALA A 5 9.36 20.97 -4.89
N LEU A 6 8.77 19.83 -4.49
CA LEU A 6 9.31 18.97 -3.43
C LEU A 6 9.42 17.52 -3.89
N THR A 7 8.42 16.98 -4.58
CA THR A 7 8.42 15.62 -5.14
C THR A 7 8.75 15.63 -6.63
N THR A 8 9.10 14.48 -7.21
CA THR A 8 9.29 14.37 -8.67
C THR A 8 8.01 14.70 -9.45
N TYR A 9 6.83 14.39 -8.91
CA TYR A 9 5.54 14.80 -9.49
C TYR A 9 5.40 16.33 -9.52
N HIS A 10 5.78 17.03 -8.43
CA HIS A 10 5.79 18.50 -8.40
C HIS A 10 6.73 19.09 -9.44
N VAL A 11 7.91 18.49 -9.62
CA VAL A 11 8.85 18.92 -10.66
C VAL A 11 8.21 18.76 -12.05
N LEU A 12 7.50 17.66 -12.32
CA LEU A 12 6.77 17.46 -13.58
C LEU A 12 5.68 18.52 -13.77
N CYS A 13 4.88 18.82 -12.74
CA CYS A 13 3.86 19.86 -12.79
C CYS A 13 4.48 21.23 -13.14
N CYS A 14 5.56 21.63 -12.47
CA CYS A 14 6.26 22.88 -12.75
C CYS A 14 6.81 22.93 -14.19
N VAL A 15 7.40 21.83 -14.68
CA VAL A 15 7.90 21.73 -16.06
C VAL A 15 6.77 21.90 -17.06
N LEU A 16 5.65 21.20 -16.87
CA LEU A 16 4.51 21.26 -17.78
C LEU A 16 3.86 22.64 -17.76
N HIS A 17 3.72 23.26 -16.58
CA HIS A 17 3.19 24.61 -16.47
C HIS A 17 4.08 25.60 -17.22
N ARG A 18 5.40 25.56 -16.98
CA ARG A 18 6.37 26.43 -17.64
C ARG A 18 6.34 26.31 -19.17
N LEU A 19 6.22 25.09 -19.69
CA LEU A 19 6.27 24.84 -21.13
C LEU A 19 4.93 25.08 -21.84
N SER A 20 3.81 25.02 -21.12
CA SER A 20 2.47 25.10 -21.72
C SER A 20 1.85 26.49 -21.60
N PHE A 21 2.19 27.25 -20.56
CA PHE A 21 1.50 28.51 -20.24
C PHE A 21 2.39 29.75 -20.27
N LEU A 22 3.71 29.61 -20.05
CA LEU A 22 4.61 30.76 -20.07
C LEU A 22 5.31 30.93 -21.43
N PRO A 23 5.45 32.17 -21.94
CA PRO A 23 6.29 32.47 -23.09
C PRO A 23 7.72 31.94 -22.94
N LYS A 24 8.37 31.63 -24.07
CA LYS A 24 9.73 31.04 -24.04
C LYS A 24 10.75 32.01 -23.46
N GLU A 25 10.55 33.30 -23.69
CA GLU A 25 11.43 34.39 -23.27
C GLU A 25 11.26 34.77 -21.79
N GLU A 26 10.18 34.30 -21.14
CA GLU A 26 9.92 34.64 -19.75
C GLU A 26 10.92 33.96 -18.80
N GLU A 27 11.55 34.75 -17.93
CA GLU A 27 12.43 34.21 -16.90
C GLU A 27 11.63 33.44 -15.84
N SER A 28 12.09 32.24 -15.53
CA SER A 28 11.45 31.36 -14.57
C SER A 28 12.47 30.62 -13.72
N VAL A 29 12.27 30.65 -12.40
CA VAL A 29 13.13 29.96 -11.44
C VAL A 29 12.41 28.73 -10.90
N LEU A 30 13.07 27.56 -10.95
CA LEU A 30 12.61 26.37 -10.23
C LEU A 30 13.34 26.26 -8.89
N VAL A 31 12.58 26.31 -7.81
CA VAL A 31 13.06 26.11 -6.44
C VAL A 31 12.73 24.67 -6.02
N LEU A 32 13.75 23.92 -5.68
CA LEU A 32 13.66 22.52 -5.25
C LEU A 32 13.96 22.43 -3.76
N SER A 33 13.14 21.67 -3.06
CA SER A 33 13.40 21.26 -1.68
C SER A 33 14.29 20.02 -1.64
N ASP A 34 15.30 19.98 -0.76
CA ASP A 34 16.12 18.78 -0.51
C ASP A 34 15.47 17.78 0.46
N ILE A 35 14.26 18.04 0.95
CA ILE A 35 13.54 17.15 1.88
C ILE A 35 13.36 15.76 1.24
N HIS A 36 12.99 15.70 -0.04
CA HIS A 36 12.91 14.45 -0.81
C HIS A 36 14.07 14.38 -1.78
N ARG A 37 15.10 13.60 -1.43
CA ARG A 37 16.36 13.51 -2.20
C ARG A 37 16.18 13.09 -3.67
N ASN A 38 15.07 12.42 -4.00
CA ASN A 38 14.87 11.87 -5.33
C ASN A 38 14.28 12.88 -6.32
N SER A 39 13.57 13.89 -5.85
CA SER A 39 13.13 14.98 -6.72
C SER A 39 14.33 15.73 -7.31
N VAL A 40 15.49 15.68 -6.64
CA VAL A 40 16.76 16.31 -7.05
C VAL A 40 17.79 15.31 -7.61
N ALA A 41 17.40 14.05 -7.87
CA ALA A 41 18.31 13.00 -8.36
C ALA A 41 19.00 13.38 -9.69
N PHE A 42 18.34 14.20 -10.51
CA PHE A 42 18.85 14.67 -11.80
C PHE A 42 19.16 16.18 -11.81
N LEU A 43 19.55 16.76 -10.68
CA LEU A 43 19.74 18.22 -10.54
C LEU A 43 20.64 18.84 -11.62
N ASN A 44 21.75 18.20 -11.98
CA ASN A 44 22.65 18.72 -13.03
C ASN A 44 21.96 18.76 -14.40
N ARG A 45 21.28 17.68 -14.76
CA ARG A 45 20.47 17.58 -15.98
C ARG A 45 19.35 18.62 -16.01
N TYR A 46 18.70 18.88 -14.88
CA TYR A 46 17.70 19.93 -14.80
C TYR A 46 18.32 21.29 -15.11
N ARG A 47 19.48 21.61 -14.53
CA ARG A 47 20.20 22.87 -14.74
C ARG A 47 20.63 23.05 -16.19
N GLU A 48 21.01 21.98 -16.86
CA GLU A 48 21.47 21.97 -18.25
C GLU A 48 20.33 21.97 -19.27
N SER A 49 19.10 21.63 -18.86
CA SER A 49 17.94 21.48 -19.76
C SER A 49 17.50 22.76 -20.48
N GLY A 50 17.81 23.92 -19.91
CA GLY A 50 17.32 25.22 -20.41
C GLY A 50 15.81 25.44 -20.30
N ILE A 51 15.06 24.58 -19.58
CA ILE A 51 13.61 24.78 -19.35
C ILE A 51 13.36 25.95 -18.39
N PHE A 52 14.20 26.07 -17.37
CA PHE A 52 14.16 27.18 -16.41
C PHE A 52 15.42 28.03 -16.56
N SER A 53 15.30 29.35 -16.38
CA SER A 53 16.45 30.25 -16.42
C SER A 53 17.40 30.01 -15.24
N ARG A 54 16.87 29.52 -14.12
CA ARG A 54 17.64 29.18 -12.92
C ARG A 54 16.99 28.07 -12.14
N ILE A 55 17.81 27.19 -11.55
CA ILE A 55 17.36 26.17 -10.61
C ILE A 55 18.09 26.34 -9.28
N VAL A 56 17.32 26.46 -8.20
CA VAL A 56 17.81 26.67 -6.84
C VAL A 56 17.45 25.44 -6.00
N LEU A 57 18.43 24.84 -5.35
CA LEU A 57 18.20 23.79 -4.36
C LEU A 57 18.28 24.41 -2.96
N LEU A 58 17.19 24.35 -2.21
CA LEU A 58 17.14 24.82 -0.83
C LEU A 58 17.40 23.67 0.15
N PRO A 59 18.30 23.84 1.13
CA PRO A 59 18.49 22.90 2.24
C PRO A 59 17.36 23.03 3.27
N GLU A 60 16.11 22.82 2.82
CA GLU A 60 14.92 22.92 3.64
C GLU A 60 14.82 21.80 4.68
N SER A 61 15.51 20.67 4.44
CA SER A 61 15.68 19.58 5.38
C SER A 61 16.28 20.05 6.73
N ASP A 62 17.16 21.04 6.73
CA ASP A 62 17.71 21.67 7.95
C ASP A 62 16.64 22.45 8.73
N VAL A 63 15.72 23.11 8.02
CA VAL A 63 14.59 23.82 8.63
C VAL A 63 13.61 22.82 9.25
N MET A 64 13.38 21.68 8.58
CA MET A 64 12.59 20.58 9.12
C MET A 64 13.26 19.90 10.32
N ALA A 65 14.59 19.72 10.31
CA ALA A 65 15.33 19.21 11.45
C ALA A 65 15.19 20.14 12.67
N THR A 66 15.24 21.46 12.44
CA THR A 66 14.96 22.47 13.47
C THR A 66 13.54 22.34 14.02
N ALA A 67 12.53 22.19 13.15
CA ALA A 67 11.15 22.01 13.58
C ALA A 67 11.00 20.77 14.50
N LYS A 68 11.55 19.63 14.06
CA LYS A 68 11.55 18.37 14.84
C LYS A 68 12.29 18.51 16.17
N TYR A 69 13.43 19.22 16.20
CA TYR A 69 14.18 19.47 17.43
C TYR A 69 13.35 20.29 18.44
N LEU A 70 12.73 21.38 17.99
CA LEU A 70 11.92 22.23 18.86
C LEU A 70 10.63 21.54 19.34
N GLU A 71 10.04 20.70 18.48
CA GLU A 71 8.92 19.85 18.87
C GLU A 71 9.31 18.87 19.99
N ARG A 72 10.47 18.21 19.89
CA ARG A 72 10.99 17.35 20.98
C ARG A 72 11.24 18.13 22.27
N LYS A 73 11.59 19.41 22.18
CA LYS A 73 11.71 20.34 23.32
C LYS A 73 10.35 20.89 23.80
N LYS A 74 9.23 20.39 23.26
CA LYS A 74 7.86 20.79 23.59
C LYS A 74 7.59 22.28 23.41
N MET A 75 8.28 22.93 22.48
CA MET A 75 8.06 24.34 22.18
C MET A 75 6.66 24.55 21.57
N PRO A 76 5.98 25.69 21.85
CA PRO A 76 4.69 25.98 21.24
C PRO A 76 4.78 26.03 19.71
N THR A 77 3.78 25.48 19.00
CA THR A 77 3.73 25.42 17.52
C THR A 77 3.94 26.80 16.88
N GLY A 78 3.40 27.87 17.48
CA GLY A 78 3.61 29.24 16.98
C GLY A 78 5.05 29.74 17.09
N PHE A 79 5.82 29.27 18.08
CA PHE A 79 7.25 29.55 18.17
C PHE A 79 8.03 28.80 17.09
N ILE A 80 7.72 27.52 16.90
CA ILE A 80 8.34 26.67 15.87
C ILE A 80 8.14 27.31 14.48
N TYR A 81 6.90 27.68 14.14
CA TYR A 81 6.57 28.37 12.90
C TYR A 81 7.41 29.63 12.67
N LYS A 82 7.51 30.51 13.68
CA LYS A 82 8.31 31.75 13.58
C LYS A 82 9.80 31.45 13.37
N LYS A 83 10.36 30.43 14.04
CA LYS A 83 11.76 30.02 13.85
C LYS A 83 11.98 29.49 12.44
N CYS A 84 11.16 28.56 11.98
CA CYS A 84 11.28 27.96 10.65
C CYS A 84 11.17 29.02 9.54
N CYS A 85 10.24 29.98 9.66
CA CYS A 85 10.15 31.07 8.67
C CYS A 85 11.40 31.97 8.67
N ARG A 86 11.98 32.27 9.84
CA ARG A 86 13.23 33.04 9.89
C ARG A 86 14.38 32.31 9.23
N ASP A 87 14.49 31.00 9.47
CA ASP A 87 15.55 30.17 8.89
C ASP A 87 15.39 30.06 7.38
N MET A 88 14.15 29.84 6.91
CA MET A 88 13.82 29.87 5.49
C MET A 88 14.18 31.22 4.84
N GLY A 89 13.86 32.34 5.49
CA GLY A 89 14.25 33.67 5.01
C GLY A 89 15.77 33.85 4.89
N ALA A 90 16.55 33.25 5.79
CA ALA A 90 18.01 33.24 5.69
C ALA A 90 18.51 32.41 4.51
N LEU A 91 17.91 31.23 4.26
CA LEU A 91 18.23 30.40 3.09
C LEU A 91 17.94 31.14 1.78
N LEU A 92 16.76 31.74 1.66
CA LEU A 92 16.38 32.52 0.48
C LEU A 92 17.34 33.69 0.23
N LYS A 93 17.76 34.38 1.29
CA LYS A 93 18.75 35.47 1.20
C LYS A 93 20.12 34.96 0.71
N ASN A 94 20.59 33.83 1.22
CA ASN A 94 21.86 33.22 0.81
C ASN A 94 21.84 32.85 -0.68
N GLU A 95 20.71 32.31 -1.14
CA GLU A 95 20.46 32.00 -2.55
C GLU A 95 20.11 33.24 -3.39
N ARG A 96 20.14 34.45 -2.82
CA ARG A 96 19.77 35.70 -3.51
C ARG A 96 18.42 35.60 -4.22
N LEU A 97 17.45 34.95 -3.58
CA LEU A 97 16.10 34.73 -4.11
C LEU A 97 15.11 35.63 -3.36
N SER A 98 14.56 36.62 -4.06
CA SER A 98 13.48 37.47 -3.54
C SER A 98 12.15 36.96 -4.07
N LEU A 99 11.16 36.78 -3.18
CA LEU A 99 9.80 36.41 -3.55
C LEU A 99 8.89 37.64 -3.72
N ALA A 100 9.29 38.81 -3.20
CA ALA A 100 8.48 40.00 -3.23
C ALA A 100 8.27 40.50 -4.67
N GLY A 101 7.00 40.74 -5.04
CA GLY A 101 6.61 41.20 -6.38
C GLY A 101 6.77 40.15 -7.48
N GLN A 102 7.04 38.90 -7.11
CA GLN A 102 7.15 37.79 -8.07
C GLN A 102 5.83 37.03 -8.14
N ASP A 103 5.54 36.47 -9.31
CA ASP A 103 4.49 35.47 -9.45
C ASP A 103 5.00 34.10 -8.97
N LEU A 104 4.19 33.38 -8.19
CA LEU A 104 4.59 32.19 -7.45
C LEU A 104 3.66 31.01 -7.77
N ALA A 105 4.23 29.87 -8.12
CA ALA A 105 3.52 28.59 -8.15
C ALA A 105 4.10 27.64 -7.11
N LEU A 106 3.27 27.18 -6.17
CA LEU A 106 3.67 26.25 -5.11
C LEU A 106 2.91 24.94 -5.31
N CYS A 107 3.64 23.83 -5.41
CA CYS A 107 3.03 22.51 -5.30
C CYS A 107 2.68 22.21 -3.83
N PRO A 108 3.64 22.12 -2.88
CA PRO A 108 3.30 22.16 -1.46
C PRO A 108 3.28 23.56 -0.88
N ASP A 109 2.21 23.90 -0.18
CA ASP A 109 2.16 25.06 0.73
C ASP A 109 2.25 24.66 2.23
N HIS A 110 2.39 23.37 2.51
CA HIS A 110 2.35 22.78 3.86
C HIS A 110 3.73 22.41 4.43
N PHE A 111 4.80 22.81 3.73
CA PHE A 111 6.20 22.69 4.14
C PHE A 111 6.82 24.07 4.45
N PRO A 112 8.01 24.15 5.08
CA PRO A 112 8.61 25.42 5.51
C PRO A 112 8.66 26.55 4.47
N PHE A 113 8.84 26.27 3.18
CA PHE A 113 8.77 27.29 2.13
C PHE A 113 7.35 27.87 2.01
N GLY A 114 6.34 27.01 1.96
CA GLY A 114 4.93 27.40 2.01
C GLY A 114 4.57 28.17 3.28
N TRP A 115 5.10 27.75 4.43
CA TRP A 115 4.95 28.47 5.70
C TRP A 115 5.51 29.89 5.63
N TYR A 116 6.68 30.05 5.00
CA TYR A 116 7.29 31.36 4.78
C TYR A 116 6.42 32.23 3.87
N VAL A 117 5.96 31.69 2.74
CA VAL A 117 5.05 32.37 1.81
C VAL A 117 3.78 32.84 2.54
N ARG A 118 3.15 31.97 3.34
CA ARG A 118 1.97 32.29 4.15
C ARG A 118 2.24 33.35 5.21
N ARG A 119 3.39 33.31 5.89
CA ARG A 119 3.76 34.31 6.90
C ARG A 119 3.87 35.71 6.31
N HIS A 120 4.40 35.81 5.09
CA HIS A 120 4.63 37.08 4.40
C HIS A 120 3.46 37.50 3.51
N ARG A 121 2.41 36.67 3.41
CA ARG A 121 1.19 36.92 2.62
C ARG A 121 1.47 37.17 1.14
N TYR A 122 2.44 36.44 0.57
CA TYR A 122 2.66 36.49 -0.88
C TYR A 122 1.55 35.69 -1.58
N PRO A 123 0.86 36.27 -2.58
CA PRO A 123 -0.10 35.52 -3.39
C PRO A 123 0.61 34.44 -4.22
N TYR A 124 -0.06 33.31 -4.45
CA TYR A 124 0.47 32.20 -5.22
C TYR A 124 -0.61 31.34 -5.89
N HIS A 125 -0.22 30.67 -6.96
CA HIS A 125 -0.96 29.59 -7.62
C HIS A 125 -0.63 28.28 -6.90
N CYS A 126 -1.64 27.62 -6.32
CA CYS A 126 -1.47 26.33 -5.64
C CYS A 126 -1.64 25.21 -6.66
N MET A 127 -0.60 24.41 -6.90
CA MET A 127 -0.69 23.20 -7.71
C MET A 127 -1.06 22.01 -6.82
N GLU A 128 -1.89 21.11 -7.31
CA GLU A 128 -2.28 19.93 -6.55
C GLU A 128 -1.07 19.02 -6.23
N GLU A 129 -1.08 18.43 -5.03
CA GLU A 129 -0.04 17.49 -4.57
C GLU A 129 -0.03 16.17 -5.37
N GLY A 130 -1.17 15.81 -5.95
CA GLY A 130 -1.40 14.62 -6.73
C GLY A 130 -2.78 14.68 -7.37
N CYS A 131 -2.98 13.92 -8.43
CA CYS A 131 -4.23 13.88 -9.18
C CYS A 131 -5.42 13.58 -8.26
N GLY A 132 -6.39 14.49 -8.20
CA GLY A 132 -7.62 14.35 -7.40
C GLY A 132 -7.50 14.75 -5.92
N VAL A 133 -6.30 15.12 -5.44
CA VAL A 133 -6.02 15.31 -4.01
C VAL A 133 -6.67 16.58 -3.44
N LEU A 134 -6.95 17.60 -4.25
CA LEU A 134 -7.59 18.85 -3.78
C LEU A 134 -8.94 18.60 -3.10
N SER A 135 -9.71 17.64 -3.64
CA SER A 135 -11.01 17.24 -3.11
C SER A 135 -10.95 16.21 -1.98
N ASP A 136 -9.81 15.54 -1.77
CA ASP A 136 -9.64 14.48 -0.76
C ASP A 136 -8.85 14.98 0.47
N ARG A 137 -9.52 15.82 1.27
CA ARG A 137 -8.96 16.40 2.50
C ARG A 137 -8.61 15.34 3.56
N ALA A 138 -9.37 14.24 3.60
CA ALA A 138 -9.16 13.18 4.57
C ALA A 138 -7.84 12.43 4.28
N PHE A 139 -7.61 12.08 3.01
CA PHE A 139 -6.34 11.50 2.56
C PHE A 139 -5.16 12.45 2.80
N ALA A 140 -5.32 13.74 2.47
CA ALA A 140 -4.30 14.75 2.73
C ALA A 140 -3.91 14.82 4.21
N LEU A 141 -4.91 14.91 5.09
CA LEU A 141 -4.71 15.07 6.53
C LEU A 141 -4.10 13.80 7.17
N SER A 142 -4.52 12.61 6.75
CA SER A 142 -3.99 11.35 7.29
C SER A 142 -2.48 11.20 7.04
N ASN A 143 -1.99 11.67 5.89
CA ASN A 143 -0.57 11.72 5.59
C ASN A 143 0.19 12.70 6.50
N MET A 144 -0.42 13.83 6.86
CA MET A 144 0.20 14.86 7.71
C MET A 144 0.24 14.49 9.20
N GLN A 145 -0.70 13.66 9.68
CA GLN A 145 -0.79 13.27 11.09
C GLN A 145 0.44 12.54 11.63
N ARG A 146 1.30 12.02 10.74
CA ARG A 146 2.61 11.44 11.08
C ARG A 146 3.54 12.45 11.77
N ASN A 147 3.34 13.75 11.58
CA ASN A 147 4.10 14.82 12.22
C ASN A 147 3.14 15.80 12.92
N LYS A 148 3.16 15.82 14.26
CA LYS A 148 2.21 16.61 15.07
C LYS A 148 2.28 18.11 14.79
N THR A 149 3.48 18.65 14.63
CA THR A 149 3.68 20.08 14.32
C THR A 149 3.19 20.41 12.92
N GLN A 150 3.51 19.57 11.93
CA GLN A 150 3.05 19.76 10.56
C GLN A 150 1.53 19.68 10.47
N ALA A 151 0.89 18.68 11.09
CA ALA A 151 -0.57 18.55 11.14
C ALA A 151 -1.24 19.78 11.78
N LYS A 152 -0.69 20.30 12.89
CA LYS A 152 -1.21 21.52 13.52
C LYS A 152 -1.07 22.76 12.63
N LEU A 153 0.06 22.88 11.93
CA LEU A 153 0.30 24.00 11.02
C LEU A 153 -0.55 23.90 9.76
N PHE A 154 -0.75 22.69 9.23
CA PHE A 154 -1.63 22.42 8.10
C PHE A 154 -3.02 23.02 8.32
N THR A 155 -3.68 22.66 9.43
CA THR A 155 -5.00 23.19 9.78
C THR A 155 -4.97 24.68 10.08
N ARG A 156 -3.96 25.15 10.81
CA ARG A 156 -3.87 26.56 11.23
C ARG A 156 -3.63 27.52 10.06
N LEU A 157 -2.86 27.10 9.06
CA LEU A 157 -2.44 27.95 7.95
C LEU A 157 -3.37 27.87 6.75
N GLY A 158 -4.29 26.90 6.73
CA GLY A 158 -5.18 26.65 5.60
C GLY A 158 -4.42 26.11 4.39
N CYS A 159 -3.63 25.05 4.58
CA CYS A 159 -2.82 24.46 3.52
C CYS A 159 -3.66 23.78 2.42
N PHE A 160 -2.99 23.36 1.34
CA PHE A 160 -3.59 22.84 0.10
C PHE A 160 -4.61 23.84 -0.48
N GLY A 161 -4.20 25.10 -0.54
CA GLY A 161 -4.99 26.16 -1.15
C GLY A 161 -6.18 26.67 -0.33
N ASP A 162 -6.42 26.16 0.89
CA ASP A 162 -7.50 26.60 1.79
C ASP A 162 -7.19 27.91 2.51
N ASN A 163 -6.60 28.85 1.79
CA ASN A 163 -6.22 30.13 2.34
C ASN A 163 -6.30 31.26 1.31
N ASP A 164 -6.29 32.47 1.86
CA ASP A 164 -6.44 33.74 1.14
C ASP A 164 -5.24 34.16 0.29
N CYS A 165 -4.09 33.48 0.37
CA CYS A 165 -2.98 33.75 -0.55
C CYS A 165 -2.95 32.78 -1.73
N ALA A 166 -3.64 31.64 -1.65
CA ALA A 166 -3.87 30.78 -2.80
C ALA A 166 -4.95 31.41 -3.69
N ILE A 167 -4.50 32.12 -4.72
CA ILE A 167 -5.36 32.91 -5.62
C ILE A 167 -5.94 32.06 -6.76
N GLU A 168 -5.29 30.94 -7.07
CA GLU A 168 -5.72 29.95 -8.05
C GLU A 168 -5.35 28.55 -7.55
N LEU A 169 -6.19 27.56 -7.88
CA LEU A 169 -5.92 26.14 -7.66
C LEU A 169 -5.75 25.46 -9.02
N LEU A 170 -4.57 24.91 -9.29
CA LEU A 170 -4.26 24.16 -10.50
C LEU A 170 -4.37 22.66 -10.17
N GLY A 171 -5.39 21.98 -10.71
CA GLY A 171 -5.54 20.54 -10.52
C GLY A 171 -6.41 19.87 -11.58
N ASP A 172 -6.35 18.55 -11.66
CA ASP A 172 -7.11 17.77 -12.64
C ASP A 172 -8.59 17.78 -12.27
N ARG A 173 -9.41 18.52 -13.03
CA ARG A 173 -10.84 18.69 -12.72
C ARG A 173 -11.61 17.38 -12.81
N ASP A 174 -11.23 16.50 -13.73
CA ASP A 174 -11.99 15.28 -14.04
C ASP A 174 -11.78 14.19 -12.97
N HIS A 175 -10.71 14.29 -12.18
CA HIS A 175 -10.36 13.32 -11.15
C HIS A 175 -10.69 13.79 -9.71
N GLN A 176 -11.33 14.95 -9.55
CA GLN A 176 -11.83 15.37 -8.24
C GLN A 176 -13.07 14.56 -7.85
N GLN A 177 -13.30 14.42 -6.53
CA GLN A 177 -14.46 13.75 -5.98
C GLN A 177 -15.76 14.42 -6.48
N PRO A 178 -16.83 13.63 -6.75
CA PRO A 178 -18.12 14.17 -7.18
C PRO A 178 -18.62 15.29 -6.25
N GLY A 179 -19.03 16.41 -6.85
CA GLY A 179 -19.55 17.58 -6.11
C GLY A 179 -18.48 18.57 -5.65
N TYR A 180 -17.19 18.29 -5.86
CA TYR A 180 -16.13 19.27 -5.62
C TYR A 180 -16.25 20.44 -6.61
N ASN A 181 -16.36 21.65 -6.07
CA ASN A 181 -16.46 22.88 -6.86
C ASN A 181 -15.82 24.03 -6.07
N ASP A 182 -14.63 24.46 -6.49
CA ASP A 182 -13.97 25.69 -6.01
C ASP A 182 -13.87 26.67 -7.19
N PRO A 183 -14.36 27.93 -7.05
CA PRO A 183 -14.32 28.90 -8.13
C PRO A 183 -12.89 29.29 -8.57
N ARG A 184 -11.87 29.00 -7.74
CA ARG A 184 -10.45 29.22 -8.05
C ARG A 184 -9.83 28.05 -8.81
N LEU A 185 -10.55 26.95 -9.01
CA LEU A 185 -10.03 25.76 -9.69
C LEU A 185 -9.92 26.00 -11.20
N THR A 186 -8.70 25.89 -11.71
CA THR A 186 -8.34 25.85 -13.13
C THR A 186 -7.92 24.44 -13.51
N ASP A 187 -8.44 23.92 -14.63
CA ASP A 187 -8.13 22.55 -15.06
C ASP A 187 -6.65 22.44 -15.45
N PHE A 188 -5.91 21.64 -14.69
CA PHE A 188 -4.50 21.34 -14.89
C PHE A 188 -4.32 19.81 -14.82
N SER A 189 -4.63 19.14 -15.94
CA SER A 189 -4.43 17.69 -16.04
C SER A 189 -3.07 17.37 -16.65
N VAL A 190 -2.18 16.77 -15.86
CA VAL A 190 -0.84 16.31 -16.32
C VAL A 190 -0.95 15.42 -17.56
N ALA A 191 -1.93 14.51 -17.58
CA ALA A 191 -2.15 13.59 -18.70
C ALA A 191 -2.56 14.34 -19.98
N LYS A 192 -3.50 15.30 -19.88
CA LYS A 192 -3.92 16.11 -21.03
C LYS A 192 -2.78 16.99 -21.55
N LEU A 193 -2.02 17.61 -20.64
CA LEU A 193 -0.90 18.48 -20.99
C LEU A 193 0.20 17.70 -21.72
N LEU A 194 0.64 16.56 -21.18
CA LEU A 194 1.65 15.72 -21.82
C LEU A 194 1.23 15.29 -23.22
N LYS A 195 -0.04 14.92 -23.41
CA LYS A 195 -0.59 14.51 -24.71
C LYS A 195 -0.64 15.66 -25.71
N ALA A 196 -0.85 16.88 -25.25
CA ALA A 196 -0.93 18.07 -26.09
C ALA A 196 0.44 18.65 -26.47
N LEU A 197 1.53 18.24 -25.80
CA LEU A 197 2.86 18.76 -26.08
C LEU A 197 3.32 18.39 -27.51
N PRO A 198 3.94 19.33 -28.25
CA PRO A 198 4.64 19.01 -29.48
C PRO A 198 5.73 17.96 -29.24
N ALA A 199 5.95 17.06 -30.20
CA ALA A 199 6.89 15.94 -30.05
C ALA A 199 8.30 16.38 -29.59
N GLY A 200 8.83 17.47 -30.16
CA GLY A 200 10.14 18.01 -29.74
C GLY A 200 10.17 18.54 -28.31
N THR A 201 9.05 19.07 -27.80
CA THR A 201 8.91 19.52 -26.42
C THR A 201 8.73 18.35 -25.47
N LEU A 202 7.92 17.35 -25.84
CA LEU A 202 7.78 16.11 -25.09
C LEU A 202 9.13 15.41 -24.92
N GLN A 203 9.95 15.32 -25.97
CA GLN A 203 11.30 14.76 -25.88
C GLN A 203 12.19 15.53 -24.90
N LYS A 204 12.06 16.86 -24.80
CA LYS A 204 12.76 17.63 -23.77
C LYS A 204 12.30 17.29 -22.36
N VAL A 205 11.00 17.06 -22.15
CA VAL A 205 10.46 16.61 -20.86
C VAL A 205 11.00 15.23 -20.51
N LEU A 206 10.97 14.28 -21.44
CA LEU A 206 11.55 12.94 -21.25
C LEU A 206 13.04 13.02 -20.91
N ALA A 207 13.80 13.75 -21.71
CA ALA A 207 15.22 13.97 -21.49
C ALA A 207 15.50 14.65 -20.13
N PHE A 208 14.64 15.57 -19.67
CA PHE A 208 14.74 16.22 -18.36
C PHE A 208 14.69 15.21 -17.20
N PHE A 209 13.87 14.16 -17.33
CA PHE A 209 13.66 13.13 -16.31
C PHE A 209 14.52 11.86 -16.48
N GLY A 210 15.59 11.92 -17.28
CA GLY A 210 16.47 10.74 -17.44
C GLY A 210 15.98 9.72 -18.45
N VAL A 211 14.95 10.02 -19.23
CA VAL A 211 14.37 9.09 -20.19
C VAL A 211 15.02 9.31 -21.55
N GLU A 212 16.02 8.49 -21.85
CA GLU A 212 16.80 8.57 -23.10
C GLU A 212 16.38 7.55 -24.16
N GLU A 213 15.80 6.43 -23.72
CA GLU A 213 15.41 5.33 -24.60
C GLU A 213 13.94 4.97 -24.41
N THR A 214 13.26 4.69 -25.53
CA THR A 214 11.99 3.97 -25.51
C THR A 214 12.28 2.48 -25.39
N PHE A 215 11.64 1.77 -24.47
CA PHE A 215 11.75 0.33 -24.37
C PHE A 215 10.50 -0.34 -24.91
N SER A 216 10.69 -1.49 -25.57
CA SER A 216 9.59 -2.28 -26.13
C SER A 216 9.21 -3.39 -25.18
N LEU A 217 7.91 -3.54 -24.95
CA LEU A 217 7.40 -4.60 -24.08
C LEU A 217 7.40 -5.93 -24.81
N ALA A 218 7.77 -6.97 -24.08
CA ALA A 218 7.48 -8.32 -24.48
C ALA A 218 5.96 -8.59 -24.35
N PRO A 219 5.40 -9.54 -25.11
CA PRO A 219 4.00 -9.93 -24.95
C PRO A 219 3.67 -10.31 -23.50
N HIS A 220 2.50 -9.89 -23.04
CA HIS A 220 2.00 -10.15 -21.69
C HIS A 220 2.84 -9.58 -20.54
N SER A 221 3.73 -8.61 -20.80
CA SER A 221 4.48 -7.92 -19.74
C SER A 221 3.56 -7.33 -18.66
N VAL A 222 3.98 -7.47 -17.40
CA VAL A 222 3.28 -6.95 -16.21
C VAL A 222 4.10 -5.85 -15.58
N LEU A 223 3.45 -4.76 -15.18
CA LEU A 223 4.05 -3.66 -14.43
C LEU A 223 3.67 -3.76 -12.95
N LEU A 224 4.66 -3.77 -12.06
CA LEU A 224 4.48 -3.65 -10.62
C LEU A 224 5.03 -2.31 -10.13
N LEU A 225 4.15 -1.46 -9.61
CA LEU A 225 4.49 -0.22 -8.92
C LEU A 225 4.71 -0.51 -7.44
N THR A 226 5.91 -0.18 -6.94
CA THR A 226 6.22 -0.34 -5.52
C THR A 226 6.04 0.95 -4.74
N GLN A 227 5.99 0.83 -3.42
CA GLN A 227 5.98 1.91 -2.45
C GLN A 227 7.19 1.79 -1.54
N HIS A 228 7.58 2.91 -0.94
CA HIS A 228 8.74 2.98 -0.05
C HIS A 228 8.37 2.58 1.39
N LEU A 229 7.76 1.41 1.57
CA LEU A 229 7.19 0.93 2.83
C LEU A 229 8.20 0.95 3.99
N ALA A 230 9.44 0.57 3.71
CA ALA A 230 10.54 0.61 4.66
C ALA A 230 10.91 2.03 5.08
N ASN A 231 10.95 2.96 4.13
CA ASN A 231 11.25 4.35 4.40
C ASN A 231 10.11 5.05 5.15
N LEU A 232 8.87 4.56 5.01
CA LEU A 232 7.73 4.99 5.83
C LEU A 232 7.71 4.38 7.24
N GLY A 233 8.59 3.42 7.53
CA GLY A 233 8.59 2.69 8.80
C GLY A 233 7.39 1.74 8.96
N LEU A 234 6.74 1.36 7.86
CA LEU A 234 5.59 0.44 7.87
C LEU A 234 6.03 -1.03 8.00
N MET A 235 7.22 -1.36 7.50
CA MET A 235 7.85 -2.67 7.66
C MET A 235 9.37 -2.59 7.46
N PRO A 236 10.16 -3.56 7.93
CA PRO A 236 11.59 -3.65 7.59
C PRO A 236 11.81 -3.84 6.08
N LEU A 237 12.99 -3.46 5.56
CA LEU A 237 13.35 -3.67 4.14
C LEU A 237 13.27 -5.14 3.70
N PRO A 238 13.76 -6.14 4.47
CA PRO A 238 13.59 -7.54 4.11
C PRO A 238 12.12 -7.95 3.95
N ASP A 239 11.23 -7.41 4.80
CA ASP A 239 9.80 -7.67 4.72
C ASP A 239 9.20 -7.00 3.47
N GLN A 240 9.63 -5.79 3.10
CA GLN A 240 9.21 -5.15 1.85
C GLN A 240 9.62 -5.98 0.62
N HIS A 241 10.85 -6.51 0.61
CA HIS A 241 11.32 -7.39 -0.46
C HIS A 241 10.49 -8.68 -0.52
N ARG A 242 10.30 -9.35 0.62
CA ARG A 242 9.47 -10.56 0.72
C ARG A 242 8.01 -10.30 0.32
N PHE A 243 7.48 -9.13 0.68
CA PHE A 243 6.14 -8.73 0.29
C PHE A 243 6.01 -8.63 -1.23
N TYR A 244 6.89 -7.88 -1.90
CA TYR A 244 6.78 -7.69 -3.35
C TYR A 244 7.09 -8.95 -4.16
N THR A 245 7.96 -9.84 -3.69
CA THR A 245 8.20 -11.13 -4.35
C THR A 245 6.99 -12.07 -4.19
N LEU A 246 6.41 -12.19 -3.00
CA LEU A 246 5.17 -12.94 -2.79
C LEU A 246 3.98 -12.35 -3.55
N PHE A 247 3.89 -11.02 -3.61
CA PHE A 247 2.88 -10.31 -4.39
C PHE A 247 2.98 -10.68 -5.87
N ALA A 248 4.20 -10.69 -6.42
CA ALA A 248 4.43 -11.11 -7.79
C ALA A 248 4.07 -12.58 -8.03
N ASP A 249 4.46 -13.47 -7.12
CA ASP A 249 4.21 -14.91 -7.26
C ASP A 249 2.72 -15.30 -7.16
N LEU A 250 1.95 -14.63 -6.28
CA LEU A 250 0.59 -15.05 -5.93
C LEU A 250 -0.51 -14.13 -6.45
N LEU A 251 -0.19 -12.88 -6.80
CA LEU A 251 -1.18 -11.87 -7.17
C LEU A 251 -0.99 -11.29 -8.57
N LEU A 252 0.08 -11.64 -9.30
CA LEU A 252 0.30 -11.24 -10.68
C LEU A 252 0.18 -12.43 -11.65
N PRO A 253 -0.28 -12.21 -12.90
CA PRO A 253 -0.22 -13.23 -13.93
C PRO A 253 1.22 -13.52 -14.33
N LYS A 254 1.46 -14.73 -14.84
CA LYS A 254 2.78 -15.12 -15.36
C LYS A 254 3.14 -14.26 -16.57
N GLY A 255 4.39 -13.79 -16.62
CA GLY A 255 4.93 -13.05 -17.75
C GLY A 255 6.19 -12.28 -17.36
N PRO A 256 6.81 -11.58 -18.32
CA PRO A 256 7.93 -10.69 -18.04
C PRO A 256 7.53 -9.60 -17.07
N LEU A 257 8.19 -9.54 -15.91
CA LEU A 257 7.88 -8.60 -14.85
C LEU A 257 8.77 -7.35 -14.95
N MET A 258 8.11 -6.21 -14.98
CA MET A 258 8.73 -4.91 -14.89
C MET A 258 8.36 -4.26 -13.56
N ILE A 259 9.36 -3.73 -12.86
CA ILE A 259 9.17 -3.08 -11.56
C ILE A 259 9.44 -1.61 -11.73
N LYS A 260 8.50 -0.76 -11.31
CA LYS A 260 8.69 0.68 -11.21
C LYS A 260 8.76 1.07 -9.73
N PRO A 261 9.96 1.34 -9.21
CA PRO A 261 10.11 1.76 -7.83
C PRO A 261 9.47 3.12 -7.58
N HIS A 262 8.97 3.31 -6.35
CA HIS A 262 8.58 4.65 -5.88
C HIS A 262 9.79 5.59 -5.91
N PRO A 263 9.56 6.87 -6.23
CA PRO A 263 10.31 8.05 -5.81
C PRO A 263 11.43 7.83 -4.82
N ASP A 264 10.96 7.40 -3.66
CA ASP A 264 11.57 7.51 -2.35
C ASP A 264 11.94 6.17 -1.79
N ASP A 265 11.92 5.12 -2.62
CA ASP A 265 12.29 3.77 -2.25
C ASP A 265 13.80 3.54 -2.40
N ILE A 266 14.58 4.29 -1.62
CA ILE A 266 16.04 4.42 -1.75
C ILE A 266 16.76 3.08 -1.48
N ALA A 267 16.12 2.18 -0.72
CA ALA A 267 16.69 0.90 -0.32
C ALA A 267 16.20 -0.29 -1.15
N GLY A 268 15.18 -0.10 -2.01
CA GLY A 268 14.51 -1.13 -2.78
C GLY A 268 15.33 -1.65 -3.97
N THR A 269 16.35 -2.46 -3.70
CA THR A 269 17.18 -3.13 -4.71
C THR A 269 16.46 -4.36 -5.29
N TYR A 270 15.40 -4.11 -6.06
CA TYR A 270 14.52 -5.16 -6.55
C TYR A 270 15.21 -6.21 -7.44
N HIS A 271 16.25 -5.83 -8.19
CA HIS A 271 17.05 -6.81 -8.94
C HIS A 271 17.69 -7.90 -8.07
N ALA A 272 18.07 -7.57 -6.84
CA ALA A 272 18.68 -8.52 -5.90
C ALA A 272 17.63 -9.26 -5.05
N ALA A 273 16.43 -8.68 -4.90
CA ALA A 273 15.35 -9.27 -4.13
C ALA A 273 14.61 -10.39 -4.88
N PHE A 274 14.53 -10.30 -6.21
CA PHE A 274 13.81 -11.25 -7.06
C PHE A 274 14.76 -12.35 -7.57
N HIS A 275 14.36 -13.62 -7.43
CA HIS A 275 15.14 -14.79 -7.89
C HIS A 275 15.06 -15.04 -9.39
N THR A 276 14.18 -14.32 -10.08
CA THR A 276 14.02 -14.35 -11.53
C THR A 276 14.40 -13.00 -12.14
N PRO A 277 14.77 -12.98 -13.43
CA PRO A 277 15.07 -11.73 -14.12
C PRO A 277 13.86 -10.79 -14.10
N VAL A 278 14.06 -9.60 -13.53
CA VAL A 278 13.10 -8.49 -13.56
C VAL A 278 13.77 -7.28 -14.18
N GLN A 279 13.01 -6.49 -14.94
CA GLN A 279 13.46 -5.19 -15.43
C GLN A 279 13.00 -4.11 -14.45
N VAL A 280 13.95 -3.42 -13.80
CA VAL A 280 13.64 -2.31 -12.90
C VAL A 280 13.76 -1.00 -13.68
N LEU A 281 12.67 -0.25 -13.74
CA LEU A 281 12.65 1.05 -14.37
C LEU A 281 13.32 2.11 -13.49
N PRO A 282 13.82 3.21 -14.07
CA PRO A 282 14.39 4.32 -13.30
C PRO A 282 13.42 4.82 -12.21
N PHE A 283 13.88 4.84 -10.96
CA PHE A 283 13.06 5.28 -9.82
C PHE A 283 12.64 6.76 -9.96
N ALA A 284 13.57 7.62 -10.40
CA ALA A 284 13.37 9.06 -10.51
C ALA A 284 12.51 9.51 -11.72
N MET A 285 12.12 8.59 -12.61
CA MET A 285 11.14 8.89 -13.67
C MET A 285 9.72 8.91 -13.08
N PRO A 286 8.92 9.97 -13.27
CA PRO A 286 7.49 9.96 -12.95
C PRO A 286 6.74 8.88 -13.72
N SER A 287 5.75 8.24 -13.08
CA SER A 287 4.96 7.18 -13.74
C SER A 287 4.09 7.72 -14.88
N GLU A 288 3.74 9.01 -14.84
CA GLU A 288 2.99 9.71 -15.88
C GLU A 288 3.74 9.78 -17.22
N LEU A 289 5.06 9.54 -17.22
CA LEU A 289 5.87 9.51 -18.43
C LEU A 289 5.93 8.12 -19.10
N LEU A 290 5.46 7.07 -18.42
CA LEU A 290 5.40 5.70 -18.98
C LEU A 290 4.75 5.63 -20.36
N PRO A 291 3.63 6.32 -20.65
CA PRO A 291 2.98 6.26 -21.97
C PRO A 291 3.84 6.73 -23.13
N TYR A 292 4.92 7.45 -22.86
CA TYR A 292 5.77 8.07 -23.87
C TYR A 292 7.13 7.39 -23.98
N CYS A 293 7.48 6.49 -23.05
CA CYS A 293 8.71 5.71 -23.09
C CYS A 293 8.49 4.21 -23.31
N VAL A 294 7.24 3.74 -23.21
CA VAL A 294 6.86 2.35 -23.44
C VAL A 294 6.31 2.17 -24.85
N LYS A 295 6.88 1.22 -25.60
CA LYS A 295 6.29 0.71 -26.84
C LYS A 295 5.56 -0.60 -26.57
N GLY A 296 4.24 -0.57 -26.69
CA GLY A 296 3.35 -1.71 -26.39
C GLY A 296 2.40 -1.39 -25.23
N THR A 297 1.72 -2.40 -24.74
CA THR A 297 0.74 -2.29 -23.64
C THR A 297 0.98 -3.40 -22.64
N PHE A 298 1.05 -3.07 -21.35
CA PHE A 298 1.10 -4.06 -20.28
C PHE A 298 -0.21 -4.85 -20.25
N SER A 299 -0.14 -6.16 -19.99
CA SER A 299 -1.34 -6.95 -19.70
C SER A 299 -1.99 -6.49 -18.39
N LEU A 300 -1.16 -6.12 -17.40
CA LEU A 300 -1.60 -5.66 -16.10
C LEU A 300 -0.61 -4.62 -15.55
N ALA A 301 -1.13 -3.52 -15.01
CA ALA A 301 -0.40 -2.65 -14.09
C ALA A 301 -0.95 -2.84 -12.67
N ALA A 302 -0.08 -3.15 -11.72
CA ALA A 302 -0.46 -3.46 -10.35
C ALA A 302 0.25 -2.55 -9.35
N ALA A 303 -0.46 -2.20 -8.28
CA ALA A 303 0.10 -1.61 -7.08
C ALA A 303 -0.48 -2.35 -5.87
N ALA A 304 0.32 -2.50 -4.80
CA ALA A 304 -0.17 -3.09 -3.55
C ALA A 304 -1.36 -2.28 -3.00
N TYR A 305 -1.15 -0.99 -2.73
CA TYR A 305 -2.18 -0.08 -2.22
C TYR A 305 -1.90 1.37 -2.66
N SER A 306 -1.93 1.64 -3.97
CA SER A 306 -1.75 3.00 -4.51
C SER A 306 -2.75 3.29 -5.62
N THR A 307 -3.58 4.32 -5.43
CA THR A 307 -4.56 4.75 -6.42
C THR A 307 -3.91 5.31 -7.69
N SER A 308 -2.63 5.67 -7.65
CA SER A 308 -1.88 6.15 -8.82
C SER A 308 -1.81 5.13 -9.97
N VAL A 309 -2.01 3.82 -9.72
CA VAL A 309 -2.09 2.83 -10.80
C VAL A 309 -3.31 3.04 -11.71
N ARG A 310 -4.37 3.67 -11.20
CA ARG A 310 -5.62 3.90 -11.95
C ARG A 310 -5.43 4.85 -13.14
N THR A 311 -4.42 5.70 -13.09
CA THR A 311 -4.09 6.63 -14.19
C THR A 311 -3.26 5.98 -15.30
N LEU A 312 -2.85 4.70 -15.14
CA LEU A 312 -2.06 3.94 -16.12
C LEU A 312 -2.91 3.12 -17.10
N SER A 313 -4.22 3.32 -17.15
CA SER A 313 -5.12 2.66 -18.11
C SER A 313 -4.79 2.96 -19.58
N ASN A 314 -3.97 3.99 -19.85
CA ASN A 314 -3.46 4.31 -21.17
C ASN A 314 -2.26 3.45 -21.60
N VAL A 315 -1.61 2.73 -20.67
CA VAL A 315 -0.45 1.86 -20.94
C VAL A 315 -0.65 0.42 -20.51
N ALA A 316 -1.75 0.12 -19.81
CA ALA A 316 -2.10 -1.22 -19.37
C ALA A 316 -3.53 -1.58 -19.76
N GLN A 317 -3.76 -2.84 -20.12
CA GLN A 317 -5.10 -3.36 -20.44
C GLN A 317 -5.98 -3.42 -19.19
N ASP A 318 -5.41 -3.90 -18.08
CA ASP A 318 -6.05 -3.96 -16.78
C ASP A 318 -5.19 -3.28 -15.70
N THR A 319 -5.85 -2.88 -14.61
CA THR A 319 -5.17 -2.38 -13.39
C THR A 319 -5.58 -3.17 -12.15
N LEU A 320 -4.65 -3.38 -11.22
CA LEU A 320 -4.90 -4.03 -9.93
C LEU A 320 -4.40 -3.14 -8.79
N CYS A 321 -5.27 -2.88 -7.81
CA CYS A 321 -4.92 -2.18 -6.58
C CYS A 321 -5.76 -2.73 -5.44
N PHE A 322 -5.13 -3.07 -4.31
CA PHE A 322 -5.83 -3.42 -3.07
C PHE A 322 -5.97 -2.20 -2.17
N ASP A 323 -6.71 -2.36 -1.07
CA ASP A 323 -6.72 -1.39 0.03
C ASP A 323 -5.57 -1.65 1.02
N ASP A 324 -5.54 -0.91 2.12
CA ASP A 324 -4.47 -0.98 3.12
C ASP A 324 -4.44 -2.30 3.91
N ARG A 325 -5.49 -3.14 3.84
CA ARG A 325 -5.50 -4.47 4.49
C ARG A 325 -4.39 -5.36 3.96
N ILE A 326 -3.96 -5.20 2.71
CA ILE A 326 -2.85 -5.97 2.11
C ILE A 326 -1.56 -5.87 2.93
N LEU A 327 -1.30 -4.73 3.59
CA LEU A 327 -0.11 -4.52 4.41
C LEU A 327 -0.09 -5.36 5.69
N LYS A 328 -1.26 -5.80 6.15
CA LYS A 328 -1.40 -6.76 7.25
C LYS A 328 -1.46 -8.19 6.73
N ASN A 329 -2.15 -8.38 5.60
CA ASN A 329 -2.52 -9.70 5.09
C ASN A 329 -1.40 -10.39 4.31
N TRP A 330 -0.40 -9.66 3.82
CA TRP A 330 0.58 -10.21 2.88
C TRP A 330 1.33 -11.45 3.39
N ARG A 331 1.57 -11.54 4.70
CA ARG A 331 2.23 -12.71 5.32
C ARG A 331 1.41 -13.98 5.15
N TYR A 332 0.11 -13.84 4.92
CA TYR A 332 -0.85 -14.93 4.86
C TYR A 332 -1.25 -15.31 3.44
N LEU A 333 -0.74 -14.63 2.40
CA LEU A 333 -1.00 -14.99 1.00
C LEU A 333 -0.87 -16.50 0.69
N PRO A 334 0.06 -17.26 1.30
CA PRO A 334 0.09 -18.71 1.15
C PRO A 334 -1.18 -19.44 1.60
N GLN A 335 -1.82 -19.03 2.70
CA GLN A 335 -3.11 -19.58 3.14
C GLN A 335 -4.25 -19.21 2.20
N TYR A 336 -4.23 -17.99 1.65
CA TYR A 336 -5.19 -17.56 0.62
C TYR A 336 -5.01 -18.43 -0.65
N ALA A 337 -3.78 -18.76 -1.00
CA ALA A 337 -3.45 -19.66 -2.10
C ALA A 337 -3.93 -21.10 -1.86
N ALA A 338 -3.77 -21.64 -0.65
CA ALA A 338 -4.30 -22.96 -0.31
C ALA A 338 -5.82 -23.00 -0.35
N ALA A 339 -6.49 -21.96 0.17
CA ALA A 339 -7.95 -21.86 0.13
C ALA A 339 -8.45 -21.83 -1.32
N ALA A 340 -7.79 -21.08 -2.20
CA ALA A 340 -8.10 -21.06 -3.63
C ALA A 340 -7.91 -22.43 -4.30
N ARG A 341 -6.85 -23.18 -3.98
CA ARG A 341 -6.66 -24.56 -4.47
C ARG A 341 -7.77 -25.49 -4.00
N PHE A 342 -8.13 -25.44 -2.73
CA PHE A 342 -9.23 -26.24 -2.21
C PHE A 342 -10.56 -25.88 -2.90
N LEU A 343 -10.89 -24.58 -3.04
CA LEU A 343 -12.11 -24.13 -3.71
C LEU A 343 -12.19 -24.61 -5.17
N LYS A 344 -11.06 -24.57 -5.89
CA LYS A 344 -10.95 -25.10 -7.24
C LYS A 344 -11.20 -26.60 -7.28
N ALA A 345 -10.54 -27.38 -6.42
CA ALA A 345 -10.68 -28.83 -6.35
C ALA A 345 -12.10 -29.26 -5.92
N ALA A 346 -12.74 -28.49 -5.05
CA ALA A 346 -14.10 -28.72 -4.59
C ALA A 346 -15.18 -28.23 -5.57
N GLY A 347 -14.81 -27.41 -6.56
CA GLY A 347 -15.73 -26.96 -7.62
C GLY A 347 -16.79 -25.97 -7.16
N PHE A 348 -16.51 -25.14 -6.15
CA PHE A 348 -17.49 -24.19 -5.64
C PHE A 348 -17.62 -22.93 -6.53
N PRO A 349 -18.83 -22.54 -6.94
CA PRO A 349 -19.03 -21.36 -7.79
C PRO A 349 -19.02 -20.05 -6.99
N ARG A 350 -19.36 -20.09 -5.69
CA ARG A 350 -19.49 -18.91 -4.84
C ARG A 350 -19.01 -19.23 -3.42
N ALA A 351 -18.32 -18.28 -2.80
CA ALA A 351 -17.99 -18.32 -1.38
C ALA A 351 -18.11 -16.92 -0.78
N VAL A 352 -18.44 -16.86 0.51
CA VAL A 352 -18.51 -15.61 1.28
C VAL A 352 -17.38 -15.59 2.29
N THR A 353 -16.75 -14.43 2.49
CA THR A 353 -15.65 -14.24 3.44
C THR A 353 -15.93 -13.06 4.36
N ASP A 354 -15.44 -13.15 5.60
CA ASP A 354 -15.37 -12.02 6.53
C ASP A 354 -13.98 -11.36 6.55
N GLY A 355 -13.05 -11.86 5.73
CA GLY A 355 -11.69 -11.36 5.53
C GLY A 355 -11.52 -10.48 4.29
N ASP A 356 -10.38 -10.64 3.61
CA ASP A 356 -10.00 -9.85 2.43
C ASP A 356 -10.47 -10.51 1.12
N GLU A 357 -11.66 -10.09 0.69
CA GLU A 357 -12.31 -10.54 -0.53
C GLU A 357 -11.53 -10.17 -1.80
N GLY A 358 -10.82 -9.03 -1.79
CA GLY A 358 -10.05 -8.58 -2.93
C GLY A 358 -8.89 -9.52 -3.21
N VAL A 359 -8.11 -9.84 -2.17
CA VAL A 359 -6.99 -10.78 -2.25
C VAL A 359 -7.47 -12.18 -2.60
N LEU A 360 -8.49 -12.70 -1.91
CA LEU A 360 -9.03 -14.04 -2.20
C LEU A 360 -9.54 -14.16 -3.64
N SER A 361 -10.27 -13.16 -4.14
CA SER A 361 -10.76 -13.14 -5.52
C SER A 361 -9.61 -13.19 -6.52
N GLN A 362 -8.55 -12.40 -6.28
CA GLN A 362 -7.41 -12.33 -7.18
C GLN A 362 -6.64 -13.66 -7.23
N VAL A 363 -6.39 -14.27 -6.07
CA VAL A 363 -5.70 -15.55 -5.99
C VAL A 363 -6.53 -16.66 -6.63
N CYS A 364 -7.85 -16.69 -6.39
CA CYS A 364 -8.76 -17.63 -7.04
C CYS A 364 -8.69 -17.50 -8.57
N ARG A 365 -8.77 -16.27 -9.09
CA ARG A 365 -8.68 -15.99 -10.53
C ARG A 365 -7.39 -16.53 -11.14
N LEU A 366 -6.24 -16.22 -10.54
CA LEU A 366 -4.93 -16.62 -11.07
C LEU A 366 -4.67 -18.13 -11.00
N GLN A 367 -5.26 -18.82 -10.03
CA GLN A 367 -5.16 -20.27 -9.91
C GLN A 367 -6.21 -21.02 -10.75
N GLY A 368 -7.10 -20.29 -11.43
CA GLY A 368 -8.13 -20.86 -12.30
C GLY A 368 -9.33 -21.42 -11.53
N ALA A 369 -9.57 -20.98 -10.30
CA ALA A 369 -10.82 -21.24 -9.60
C ALA A 369 -11.92 -20.36 -10.20
N SER A 370 -13.06 -20.95 -10.57
CA SER A 370 -14.24 -20.20 -11.05
C SER A 370 -15.13 -19.67 -9.92
N THR A 371 -14.56 -19.54 -8.72
CA THR A 371 -15.27 -19.15 -7.51
C THR A 371 -15.37 -17.63 -7.40
N THR A 372 -16.59 -17.11 -7.31
CA THR A 372 -16.83 -15.69 -6.97
C THR A 372 -16.76 -15.53 -5.45
N ILE A 373 -15.92 -14.60 -4.97
CA ILE A 373 -15.78 -14.29 -3.55
C ILE A 373 -16.47 -12.96 -3.25
N THR A 374 -17.30 -12.94 -2.20
CA THR A 374 -17.97 -11.72 -1.73
C THR A 374 -17.74 -11.53 -0.23
N ARG A 375 -17.60 -10.28 0.21
CA ARG A 375 -17.52 -9.96 1.64
C ARG A 375 -18.90 -9.82 2.27
N ASP A 376 -19.12 -10.47 3.40
CA ASP A 376 -20.27 -10.25 4.29
C ASP A 376 -19.86 -10.55 5.74
N GLU A 377 -20.00 -9.57 6.63
CA GLU A 377 -19.66 -9.71 8.05
C GLU A 377 -20.54 -10.74 8.78
N ASN A 378 -21.76 -10.96 8.28
CA ASN A 378 -22.67 -11.96 8.84
C ASN A 378 -22.45 -13.35 8.24
N LEU A 379 -21.71 -13.45 7.12
CA LEU A 379 -21.44 -14.68 6.38
C LEU A 379 -22.71 -15.41 5.90
N LEU A 380 -23.76 -14.67 5.54
CA LEU A 380 -25.05 -15.25 5.16
C LEU A 380 -25.15 -15.46 3.64
N GLY A 381 -25.94 -16.44 3.22
CA GLY A 381 -26.36 -16.58 1.81
C GLY A 381 -25.38 -17.30 0.87
N ALA A 382 -24.38 -18.03 1.38
CA ALA A 382 -23.53 -18.91 0.58
C ALA A 382 -23.36 -20.32 1.17
N ASP A 383 -23.15 -21.28 0.27
CA ASP A 383 -22.85 -22.68 0.60
C ASP A 383 -21.48 -22.85 1.25
N VAL A 384 -20.57 -21.92 0.97
CA VAL A 384 -19.19 -21.90 1.49
C VAL A 384 -18.93 -20.58 2.19
N VAL A 385 -18.40 -20.69 3.40
CA VAL A 385 -17.94 -19.55 4.19
C VAL A 385 -16.44 -19.67 4.45
N ILE A 386 -15.73 -18.57 4.35
CA ILE A 386 -14.29 -18.46 4.59
C ILE A 386 -14.10 -17.51 5.78
N PHE A 387 -13.51 -18.01 6.85
CA PHE A 387 -13.22 -17.27 8.06
C PHE A 387 -11.77 -16.79 8.06
N SER A 388 -11.59 -15.50 8.31
CA SER A 388 -10.30 -14.88 8.60
C SER A 388 -10.18 -14.60 10.09
N ASP A 389 -9.14 -15.14 10.72
CA ASP A 389 -8.86 -14.89 12.15
C ASP A 389 -8.23 -13.49 12.38
N LEU A 390 -8.11 -12.68 11.32
CA LEU A 390 -7.75 -11.26 11.39
C LEU A 390 -8.97 -10.37 11.65
N ASN A 391 -10.18 -10.90 11.48
CA ASN A 391 -11.40 -10.18 11.80
C ASN A 391 -11.76 -10.36 13.28
N GLU A 392 -11.49 -9.34 14.09
CA GLU A 392 -11.74 -9.36 15.54
C GLU A 392 -13.23 -9.26 15.92
N SER A 393 -14.15 -9.16 14.95
CA SER A 393 -15.59 -9.00 15.23
C SER A 393 -16.27 -10.26 15.77
N ARG A 394 -15.66 -11.44 15.63
CA ARG A 394 -16.27 -12.73 15.98
C ARG A 394 -15.35 -13.57 16.86
N THR A 395 -15.85 -13.95 18.04
CA THR A 395 -15.18 -14.88 18.96
C THR A 395 -15.35 -16.34 18.54
N PRO A 396 -14.47 -17.27 18.97
CA PRO A 396 -14.65 -18.71 18.69
C PRO A 396 -16.02 -19.25 19.13
N LYS A 397 -16.57 -18.75 20.24
CA LYS A 397 -17.92 -19.10 20.71
C LYS A 397 -19.02 -18.66 19.75
N GLN A 398 -18.91 -17.45 19.18
CA GLN A 398 -19.86 -16.97 18.17
C GLN A 398 -19.73 -17.74 16.86
N THR A 399 -18.51 -18.10 16.47
CA THR A 399 -18.25 -18.94 15.29
C THR A 399 -18.81 -20.35 15.44
N ALA A 400 -18.57 -21.00 16.58
CA ALA A 400 -19.15 -22.31 16.88
C ALA A 400 -20.69 -22.26 16.92
N ALA A 401 -21.28 -21.22 17.53
CA ALA A 401 -22.73 -21.01 17.50
C ALA A 401 -23.25 -20.83 16.07
N PHE A 402 -22.55 -20.05 15.24
CA PHE A 402 -22.90 -19.85 13.83
C PHE A 402 -22.92 -21.19 13.06
N LEU A 403 -21.87 -22.02 13.18
CA LEU A 403 -21.81 -23.32 12.49
C LEU A 403 -22.92 -24.29 12.93
N ARG A 404 -23.42 -24.17 14.17
CA ARG A 404 -24.57 -24.94 14.66
C ARG A 404 -25.90 -24.42 14.10
N GLN A 405 -26.06 -23.10 14.01
CA GLN A 405 -27.31 -22.44 13.62
C GLN A 405 -27.50 -22.36 12.10
N HIS A 406 -26.40 -22.24 11.36
CA HIS A 406 -26.39 -22.07 9.90
C HIS A 406 -25.67 -23.26 9.27
N PRO A 407 -26.41 -24.24 8.71
CA PRO A 407 -25.81 -25.39 8.05
C PRO A 407 -25.17 -24.95 6.73
N VAL A 408 -23.89 -24.60 6.78
CA VAL A 408 -23.04 -24.39 5.61
C VAL A 408 -22.55 -25.74 5.08
N ARG A 409 -22.40 -25.87 3.76
CA ARG A 409 -21.85 -27.10 3.16
C ARG A 409 -20.36 -27.24 3.47
N CYS A 410 -19.65 -26.12 3.51
CA CYS A 410 -18.23 -26.06 3.83
C CYS A 410 -17.88 -24.75 4.55
N ALA A 411 -17.08 -24.85 5.61
CA ALA A 411 -16.38 -23.72 6.20
C ALA A 411 -14.87 -23.88 6.00
N ILE A 412 -14.18 -22.81 5.60
CA ILE A 412 -12.72 -22.76 5.44
C ILE A 412 -12.20 -21.74 6.45
N PHE A 413 -11.24 -22.14 7.28
CA PHE A 413 -10.56 -21.28 8.24
C PHE A 413 -9.15 -21.03 7.74
N LEU A 414 -8.80 -19.77 7.49
CA LEU A 414 -7.49 -19.38 6.98
C LEU A 414 -6.36 -19.48 8.03
N GLN A 415 -6.73 -19.48 9.32
CA GLN A 415 -5.83 -19.63 10.47
C GLN A 415 -4.61 -18.70 10.42
N GLU A 416 -4.83 -17.43 10.09
CA GLU A 416 -3.75 -16.44 10.01
C GLU A 416 -3.06 -16.21 11.37
N THR A 417 -3.81 -16.34 12.47
CA THR A 417 -3.29 -16.13 13.84
C THR A 417 -3.41 -17.38 14.71
N GLU A 418 -3.66 -18.54 14.11
CA GLU A 418 -3.76 -19.84 14.80
C GLU A 418 -4.76 -19.83 15.98
N GLN A 419 -5.84 -19.07 15.87
CA GLN A 419 -6.86 -19.01 16.94
C GLN A 419 -7.77 -20.24 16.97
N HIS A 420 -7.78 -21.03 15.91
CA HIS A 420 -8.64 -22.21 15.76
C HIS A 420 -10.12 -21.87 16.03
N ALA A 421 -10.63 -20.79 15.43
CA ALA A 421 -11.93 -20.20 15.72
C ALA A 421 -13.14 -21.15 15.54
N TYR A 422 -12.95 -22.31 14.91
CA TYR A 422 -13.96 -23.37 14.81
C TYR A 422 -14.22 -24.12 16.13
N PHE A 423 -13.38 -23.99 17.14
CA PHE A 423 -13.50 -24.71 18.41
C PHE A 423 -13.65 -23.76 19.61
N ASP A 424 -14.73 -23.92 20.38
CA ASP A 424 -15.05 -23.09 21.56
C ASP A 424 -14.73 -23.76 22.90
N GLY A 425 -14.14 -24.96 22.88
CA GLY A 425 -13.89 -25.78 24.08
C GLY A 425 -15.01 -26.79 24.39
N GLU A 426 -16.22 -26.51 23.95
CA GLU A 426 -17.44 -27.27 24.27
C GLU A 426 -17.94 -28.08 23.06
N ASN A 427 -17.75 -27.60 21.82
CA ASN A 427 -18.22 -28.19 20.57
C ASN A 427 -17.37 -29.36 20.03
N ARG A 428 -17.01 -30.32 20.88
CA ARG A 428 -16.14 -31.46 20.51
C ARG A 428 -16.71 -32.35 19.40
N ASP A 429 -18.02 -32.30 19.18
CA ASP A 429 -18.70 -33.01 18.10
C ASP A 429 -18.32 -32.50 16.70
N ILE A 430 -17.62 -31.36 16.58
CA ILE A 430 -17.12 -30.84 15.30
C ILE A 430 -15.93 -31.64 14.75
N PHE A 431 -15.13 -32.26 15.62
CA PHE A 431 -13.87 -32.86 15.20
C PHE A 431 -14.01 -33.89 14.08
N PRO A 432 -15.05 -34.74 13.96
CA PRO A 432 -15.17 -35.68 12.84
C PRO A 432 -15.19 -35.00 11.46
N TYR A 433 -15.58 -33.73 11.41
CA TYR A 433 -15.83 -32.95 10.20
C TYR A 433 -14.69 -31.98 9.83
N VAL A 434 -13.72 -31.79 10.73
CA VAL A 434 -12.55 -30.93 10.54
C VAL A 434 -11.52 -31.63 9.64
N ARG A 435 -10.83 -30.91 8.75
CA ARG A 435 -9.75 -31.41 7.88
C ARG A 435 -8.68 -30.32 7.76
N PRO A 436 -7.59 -30.40 8.52
CA PRO A 436 -6.47 -29.49 8.33
C PRO A 436 -5.75 -29.82 7.02
N ILE A 437 -5.27 -28.77 6.36
CA ILE A 437 -4.40 -28.84 5.18
C ILE A 437 -3.12 -28.08 5.55
N PRO A 438 -2.10 -28.78 6.05
CA PRO A 438 -0.76 -28.25 6.23
C PRO A 438 -0.19 -27.64 4.94
N LEU A 439 0.55 -26.55 5.12
CA LEU A 439 1.34 -25.88 4.10
C LEU A 439 2.79 -25.84 4.59
N GLN A 440 3.72 -26.34 3.79
CA GLN A 440 5.16 -26.13 4.01
C GLN A 440 5.66 -25.05 3.04
N ILE A 441 6.36 -24.04 3.55
CA ILE A 441 6.86 -22.89 2.78
C ILE A 441 8.30 -22.60 3.19
N GLY A 442 9.26 -23.18 2.48
CA GLY A 442 10.65 -23.20 2.98
C GLY A 442 10.68 -23.89 4.35
N ASP A 443 11.15 -23.17 5.38
CA ASP A 443 11.20 -23.66 6.76
C ASP A 443 9.91 -23.35 7.57
N GLU A 444 8.98 -22.56 7.03
CA GLU A 444 7.75 -22.19 7.73
C GLU A 444 6.65 -23.23 7.51
N GLN A 445 5.95 -23.58 8.61
CA GLN A 445 4.74 -24.40 8.57
C GLN A 445 3.53 -23.55 8.87
N LYS A 446 2.48 -23.75 8.07
CA LYS A 446 1.18 -23.10 8.23
C LYS A 446 0.07 -24.12 7.99
N VAL A 447 -1.16 -23.71 8.25
CA VAL A 447 -2.33 -24.59 8.07
C VAL A 447 -3.53 -23.75 7.62
N ILE A 448 -4.38 -24.33 6.77
CA ILE A 448 -5.79 -23.94 6.69
C ILE A 448 -6.64 -25.10 7.14
N THR A 449 -7.84 -24.83 7.64
CA THR A 449 -8.75 -25.88 8.11
C THR A 449 -10.06 -25.86 7.35
N VAL A 450 -10.43 -27.00 6.78
CA VAL A 450 -11.73 -27.23 6.15
C VAL A 450 -12.66 -27.92 7.15
N VAL A 451 -13.90 -27.48 7.27
CA VAL A 451 -14.93 -28.13 8.08
C VAL A 451 -16.13 -28.43 7.20
N SER A 452 -16.46 -29.71 7.06
CA SER A 452 -17.63 -30.14 6.27
C SER A 452 -18.18 -31.47 6.77
N LYS A 453 -19.51 -31.62 6.66
CA LYS A 453 -20.21 -32.90 6.89
C LYS A 453 -20.29 -33.75 5.62
N GLU A 454 -19.88 -33.23 4.46
CA GLU A 454 -19.92 -33.97 3.20
C GLU A 454 -18.63 -34.77 2.99
N ASP A 455 -18.76 -36.10 2.87
CA ASP A 455 -17.64 -37.01 2.66
C ASP A 455 -16.79 -36.67 1.44
N ILE A 456 -17.42 -36.17 0.36
CA ILE A 456 -16.72 -35.77 -0.85
C ILE A 456 -15.76 -34.61 -0.56
N LEU A 457 -16.22 -33.58 0.14
CA LEU A 457 -15.41 -32.41 0.49
C LEU A 457 -14.30 -32.74 1.48
N MET A 458 -14.58 -33.62 2.45
CA MET A 458 -13.56 -34.13 3.36
C MET A 458 -12.47 -34.89 2.59
N LYS A 459 -12.83 -35.78 1.66
CA LYS A 459 -11.87 -36.49 0.81
C LYS A 459 -11.11 -35.54 -0.12
N THR A 460 -11.74 -34.49 -0.62
CA THR A 460 -11.05 -33.45 -1.41
C THR A 460 -9.95 -32.80 -0.58
N ALA A 461 -10.23 -32.42 0.67
CA ALA A 461 -9.22 -31.85 1.57
C ALA A 461 -8.11 -32.86 1.92
N GLU A 462 -8.47 -34.11 2.23
CA GLU A 462 -7.52 -35.20 2.55
C GLU A 462 -6.57 -35.52 1.38
N ASN A 463 -7.04 -35.38 0.13
CA ASN A 463 -6.29 -35.72 -1.07
C ASN A 463 -5.63 -34.50 -1.75
N LEU A 464 -5.77 -33.29 -1.20
CA LEU A 464 -5.18 -32.09 -1.76
C LEU A 464 -3.67 -32.09 -1.54
N ASN A 465 -2.95 -32.69 -2.47
CA ASN A 465 -1.50 -32.76 -2.50
C ASN A 465 -0.99 -32.03 -3.74
N GLU A 466 -0.61 -30.77 -3.58
CA GLU A 466 -0.18 -29.90 -4.68
C GLU A 466 1.01 -29.04 -4.25
N THR A 467 1.90 -28.77 -5.20
CA THR A 467 2.99 -27.81 -5.04
C THR A 467 2.68 -26.55 -5.85
N ILE A 468 2.79 -25.38 -5.20
CA ILE A 468 2.70 -24.08 -5.84
C ILE A 468 4.11 -23.48 -5.91
N GLU A 469 4.63 -23.35 -7.13
CA GLU A 469 5.91 -22.70 -7.39
C GLU A 469 5.83 -21.19 -7.19
N LEU A 470 6.79 -20.63 -6.45
CA LEU A 470 6.94 -19.20 -6.20
C LEU A 470 8.28 -18.70 -6.79
N PRO A 471 8.37 -18.54 -8.12
CA PRO A 471 9.65 -18.31 -8.80
C PRO A 471 10.36 -17.00 -8.41
N HIS A 472 9.64 -15.94 -7.99
CA HIS A 472 10.25 -14.68 -7.59
C HIS A 472 10.85 -14.75 -6.17
N THR A 473 10.20 -15.49 -5.26
CA THR A 473 10.75 -15.79 -3.93
C THR A 473 11.78 -16.92 -3.92
N GLY A 474 11.76 -17.80 -4.94
CA GLY A 474 12.60 -19.00 -4.98
C GLY A 474 12.12 -20.12 -4.05
N LEU A 475 10.85 -20.08 -3.64
CA LEU A 475 10.23 -21.02 -2.70
C LEU A 475 9.13 -21.85 -3.38
N THR A 476 8.65 -22.85 -2.67
CA THR A 476 7.42 -23.59 -2.98
C THR A 476 6.43 -23.47 -1.82
N ILE A 477 5.14 -23.63 -2.12
CA ILE A 477 4.11 -23.92 -1.12
C ILE A 477 3.67 -25.36 -1.37
N ASP A 478 4.03 -26.26 -0.48
CA ASP A 478 3.61 -27.67 -0.55
C ASP A 478 2.38 -27.88 0.32
N LEU A 479 1.25 -28.16 -0.32
CA LEU A 479 -0.01 -28.52 0.31
C LEU A 479 -0.02 -30.03 0.53
N GLN A 480 -0.26 -30.46 1.78
CA GLN A 480 -0.28 -31.88 2.12
C GLN A 480 -1.54 -32.24 2.89
N GLY A 481 -2.57 -32.69 2.17
CA GLY A 481 -3.78 -33.21 2.80
C GLY A 481 -3.46 -34.37 3.74
N ILE A 482 -4.02 -34.34 4.95
CA ILE A 482 -3.80 -35.42 5.93
C ILE A 482 -4.86 -36.50 5.73
N ALA A 483 -4.42 -37.71 5.38
CA ALA A 483 -5.32 -38.85 5.23
C ALA A 483 -6.05 -39.18 6.55
N ARG A 484 -7.31 -39.63 6.47
CA ARG A 484 -8.14 -39.95 7.64
C ARG A 484 -7.45 -40.85 8.67
N ALA A 485 -6.69 -41.84 8.23
CA ALA A 485 -5.99 -42.79 9.12
C ALA A 485 -4.84 -42.14 9.91
N GLU A 486 -4.16 -41.15 9.34
CA GLU A 486 -3.12 -40.37 10.04
C GLU A 486 -3.75 -39.34 10.97
N ARG A 487 -4.87 -38.76 10.54
CA ARG A 487 -5.65 -37.85 11.35
C ARG A 487 -6.24 -38.51 12.60
N ASP A 488 -6.75 -39.72 12.50
CA ASP A 488 -7.28 -40.42 13.68
C ASP A 488 -6.17 -40.68 14.73
N LYS A 489 -4.89 -40.79 14.31
CA LYS A 489 -3.75 -40.78 15.25
C LYS A 489 -3.54 -39.41 15.92
N ILE A 490 -3.65 -38.32 15.16
CA ILE A 490 -3.61 -36.95 15.70
C ILE A 490 -4.75 -36.73 16.70
N ARG A 491 -5.96 -37.24 16.42
CA ARG A 491 -7.13 -37.12 17.31
C ARG A 491 -6.98 -37.92 18.60
N VAL A 492 -6.28 -39.06 18.54
CA VAL A 492 -5.87 -39.78 19.75
C VAL A 492 -4.90 -38.91 20.57
N LEU A 493 -3.95 -38.23 19.94
CA LEU A 493 -3.00 -37.32 20.61
C LEU A 493 -3.70 -36.08 21.20
N GLU A 494 -4.62 -35.46 20.47
CA GLU A 494 -5.47 -34.34 20.96
C GLU A 494 -6.35 -34.79 22.13
N GLY A 495 -6.92 -36.00 22.07
CA GLY A 495 -7.68 -36.60 23.16
C GLY A 495 -6.82 -36.84 24.41
N VAL A 496 -5.57 -37.29 24.22
CA VAL A 496 -4.58 -37.42 25.30
C VAL A 496 -4.22 -36.04 25.88
N LEU A 497 -4.01 -35.03 25.05
CA LEU A 497 -3.71 -33.66 25.46
C LEU A 497 -4.85 -33.06 26.26
N ALA A 498 -6.09 -33.11 25.75
CA ALA A 498 -7.28 -32.62 26.44
C ALA A 498 -7.55 -33.36 27.76
N ALA A 499 -7.28 -34.67 27.81
CA ALA A 499 -7.35 -35.45 29.06
C ALA A 499 -6.25 -35.07 30.05
N THR A 500 -5.12 -34.56 29.56
CA THR A 500 -3.98 -34.10 30.38
C THR A 500 -4.23 -32.69 30.91
N GLU A 501 -4.70 -31.77 30.07
CA GLU A 501 -5.12 -30.42 30.48
C GLU A 501 -6.24 -30.45 31.52
N LYS A 502 -7.25 -31.32 31.33
CA LYS A 502 -8.32 -31.49 32.32
C LYS A 502 -7.74 -31.95 33.67
N ARG A 503 -6.87 -32.96 33.67
CA ARG A 503 -6.18 -33.43 34.88
C ARG A 503 -5.36 -32.31 35.53
N LEU A 504 -4.65 -31.51 34.73
CA LEU A 504 -3.86 -30.38 35.23
C LEU A 504 -4.75 -29.32 35.89
N ASN A 505 -5.86 -28.97 35.26
CA ASN A 505 -6.82 -28.01 35.80
C ASN A 505 -7.49 -28.53 37.08
N ASP A 506 -7.85 -29.82 37.11
CA ASP A 506 -8.40 -30.49 38.30
C ASP A 506 -7.40 -30.40 39.47
N TYR A 507 -6.11 -30.69 39.22
CA TYR A 507 -5.05 -30.53 40.23
C TYR A 507 -4.87 -29.07 40.70
N ILE A 508 -4.93 -28.09 39.79
CA ILE A 508 -4.84 -26.67 40.14
C ILE A 508 -6.03 -26.25 41.01
N SER A 509 -7.23 -26.74 40.73
CA SER A 509 -8.42 -26.47 41.56
C SER A 509 -8.37 -27.14 42.93
N GLU A 510 -7.88 -28.39 43.01
CA GLU A 510 -7.69 -29.09 44.28
C GLU A 510 -6.63 -28.40 45.15
N ASP A 511 -5.53 -27.93 44.54
CA ASP A 511 -4.47 -27.20 45.25
C ASP A 511 -4.97 -25.85 45.78
N LYS A 512 -5.75 -25.11 44.98
CA LYS A 512 -6.43 -23.88 45.43
C LYS A 512 -7.41 -24.14 46.58
N ALA A 513 -8.15 -25.25 46.54
CA ALA A 513 -9.08 -25.63 47.60
C ALA A 513 -8.34 -25.99 48.91
N ARG A 514 -7.25 -26.76 48.83
CA ARG A 514 -6.39 -27.09 49.98
C ARG A 514 -5.69 -25.87 50.58
N THR A 515 -5.32 -24.91 49.74
CA THR A 515 -4.69 -23.66 50.20
C THR A 515 -5.72 -22.74 50.89
N ALA A 516 -6.99 -22.77 50.46
CA ALA A 516 -8.08 -22.05 51.12
C ALA A 516 -8.47 -22.69 52.46
N GLU A 517 -8.49 -24.02 52.57
CA GLU A 517 -8.76 -24.73 53.83
C GLU A 517 -7.65 -24.55 54.87
N SER A 518 -6.38 -24.60 54.46
CA SER A 518 -5.24 -24.37 55.35
C SER A 518 -5.13 -22.91 55.82
N GLY A 519 -5.54 -21.93 54.99
CA GLY A 519 -5.67 -20.53 55.40
C GLY A 519 -6.84 -20.24 56.34
N ALA A 520 -7.90 -21.06 56.31
CA ALA A 520 -9.06 -20.94 57.20
C ALA A 520 -8.83 -21.58 58.58
N GLN A 521 -7.94 -22.58 58.70
CA GLN A 521 -7.55 -23.18 59.98
C GLN A 521 -6.46 -22.38 60.75
N ALA A 522 -5.84 -21.39 60.10
CA ALA A 522 -4.81 -20.53 60.69
C ALA A 522 -5.36 -19.16 61.18
N LYS A 523 -6.68 -18.96 61.15
CA LYS A 523 -7.42 -17.88 61.81
C LYS A 523 -8.24 -18.45 62.95
#